data_AF-A0A535AGB3-F1
#
_entry.id   AF-A0A535AGB3-F1
#
_cell.length_a   1.000
_cell.length_b   1.000
_cell.length_c   1.000
_cell.angle_alpha   90.00
_cell.angle_beta   90.00
_cell.angle_gamma   90.00
#
_symmetry.space_group_name_H-M   'P 1'
#
loop_
_entity.id
_entity.type
_entity.pdbx_description
1 polymer ?
#
loop_
_entity_poly.entity_id
_entity_poly.type
_entity_poly.pdbx_seq_one_letter_code
_entity_poly.pdbx_strand_id
1 'polypeptide(L)' 'MRTFILRRLIYAIPTLIGVSIITFAIVRLSPGDPIRLYTFGARDITNEDIEALRRVYGLDKAMPLQYIDWL' A
#
# COMPACT_ATOMS: atom_id res chain seq x y z
N MET A 1 17.22 31.47 -10.03
CA MET A 1 17.42 29.99 -10.08
C MET A 1 16.77 29.26 -8.90
N ARG A 2 17.00 29.63 -7.63
CA ARG A 2 16.39 28.96 -6.45
C ARG A 2 14.84 28.92 -6.47
N THR A 3 14.20 30.03 -6.81
CA THR A 3 12.72 30.12 -6.94
C THR A 3 12.15 29.20 -8.02
N PHE A 4 12.90 28.98 -9.11
CA PHE A 4 12.51 28.08 -10.19
C PHE A 4 12.57 26.61 -9.74
N ILE A 5 13.61 26.23 -8.99
CA ILE A 5 13.75 24.89 -8.42
C ILE A 5 12.64 24.62 -7.39
N LEU A 6 12.37 25.57 -6.48
CA LEU A 6 11.28 25.46 -5.51
C LEU A 6 9.92 25.26 -6.18
N ARG A 7 9.63 26.07 -7.21
CA ARG A 7 8.37 25.98 -7.95
C ARG A 7 8.23 24.64 -8.68
N ARG A 8 9.32 24.10 -9.23
CA ARG A 8 9.35 22.76 -9.85
C ARG A 8 9.12 21.64 -8.83
N LEU A 9 9.68 21.76 -7.62
CA LEU A 9 9.44 20.80 -6.54
C LEU A 9 7.98 20.81 -6.09
N ILE A 10 7.36 21.99 -5.97
CA ILE A 10 5.94 22.11 -5.62
C ILE A 10 5.04 21.43 -6.64
N TYR A 11 5.33 21.56 -7.95
CA TYR A 11 4.57 20.84 -8.99
C TYR A 11 4.87 19.34 -9.04
N ALA A 12 6.05 18.90 -8.58
CA ALA A 12 6.38 17.49 -8.53
C ALA A 12 5.57 16.75 -7.45
N ILE A 13 5.26 17.39 -6.32
CA ILE A 13 4.48 16.80 -5.22
C ILE A 13 3.14 16.21 -5.70
N PRO A 14 2.23 16.96 -6.35
CA PRO A 14 0.96 16.40 -6.81
C PRO A 14 1.13 15.30 -7.85
N THR A 15 2.16 15.38 -8.71
CA THR A 15 2.46 14.30 -9.65
C THR A 15 2.90 13.03 -8.93
N LEU A 16 3.80 13.14 -7.94
CA LEU A 16 4.26 12.01 -7.14
C LEU A 16 3.10 11.39 -6.35
N ILE A 17 2.24 12.22 -5.76
CA ILE A 17 1.03 11.76 -5.07
C ILE A 17 0.07 11.05 -6.04
N GLY A 18 -0.12 11.59 -7.25
CA GLY A 18 -0.96 10.94 -8.26
C GLY A 18 -0.41 9.56 -8.65
N VAL A 19 0.89 9.47 -8.90
CA VAL A 19 1.56 8.19 -9.22
C VAL A 19 1.47 7.22 -8.04
N SER A 20 1.74 7.66 -6.80
CA SER A 20 1.68 6.79 -5.63
C SER A 20 0.27 6.25 -5.37
N ILE A 21 -0.78 7.07 -5.55
CA ILE A 21 -2.17 6.62 -5.46
C ILE A 21 -2.47 5.55 -6.51
N ILE A 22 -2.04 5.77 -7.77
CA ILE A 22 -2.26 4.81 -8.86
C ILE A 22 -1.51 3.51 -8.57
N THR A 23 -0.25 3.58 -8.16
CA THR A 23 0.55 2.40 -7.80
C THR A 23 -0.09 1.63 -6.65
N PHE A 24 -0.51 2.31 -5.59
CA PHE A 24 -1.21 1.70 -4.46
C PHE A 24 -2.52 1.03 -4.90
N ALA A 25 -3.31 1.70 -5.73
CA ALA A 25 -4.56 1.16 -6.27
C ALA A 25 -4.31 -0.09 -7.11
N ILE A 26 -3.30 -0.10 -7.98
CA ILE A 26 -2.94 -1.27 -8.79
C ILE A 26 -2.57 -2.45 -7.89
N VAL A 27 -1.71 -2.24 -6.89
CA VAL A 27 -1.32 -3.30 -5.95
C VAL A 27 -2.54 -3.83 -5.18
N ARG A 28 -3.46 -2.94 -4.79
CA ARG A 28 -4.61 -3.29 -3.96
C ARG A 28 -5.77 -3.93 -4.72
N LEU A 29 -5.96 -3.53 -5.97
CA LEU A 29 -6.96 -4.09 -6.89
C LEU A 29 -6.43 -5.34 -7.61
N SER A 30 -5.12 -5.59 -7.53
CA SER A 30 -4.52 -6.80 -8.08
C SER A 30 -5.22 -8.03 -7.49
N PRO A 31 -5.65 -8.99 -8.32
CA PRO A 31 -6.29 -10.21 -7.85
C PRO A 31 -5.27 -11.06 -7.10
N GLY A 32 -5.32 -11.02 -5.77
CA GLY A 32 -4.45 -11.77 -4.89
C GLY A 32 -4.47 -11.16 -3.50
N ASP A 33 -4.71 -11.97 -2.47
CA ASP A 33 -4.53 -11.49 -1.11
C ASP A 33 -3.03 -11.62 -0.77
N PRO A 34 -2.33 -10.51 -0.47
CA PRO A 34 -0.90 -10.54 -0.16
C PRO A 34 -0.56 -11.55 0.93
N ILE A 35 -1.46 -11.70 1.91
CA ILE A 35 -1.29 -12.65 3.01
C ILE A 35 -1.38 -14.06 2.47
N ARG A 36 -2.42 -14.37 1.68
CA ARG A 36 -2.59 -15.71 1.11
C ARG A 36 -1.48 -16.07 0.12
N LEU A 37 -0.88 -15.09 -0.55
CA LEU A 37 0.31 -15.28 -1.38
C LEU A 37 1.56 -15.54 -0.53
N TYR A 38 1.76 -14.78 0.55
CA TYR A 38 2.87 -14.99 1.49
C TYR A 38 2.80 -16.34 2.20
N THR A 39 1.59 -16.82 2.47
CA THR A 39 1.34 -18.05 3.22
C THR A 39 1.10 -19.24 2.29
N PHE A 40 1.20 -19.05 0.97
CA PHE A 40 1.02 -20.10 -0.02
C PHE A 40 2.11 -21.16 0.14
N GLY A 41 1.74 -22.33 0.68
CA GLY A 41 2.66 -23.43 0.99
C GLY A 41 2.97 -23.63 2.49
N ALA A 42 2.47 -22.76 3.37
CA ALA A 42 2.47 -23.02 4.81
C ALA A 42 1.49 -24.17 5.13
N ARG A 43 2.01 -25.29 5.65
CA ARG A 43 1.20 -26.50 5.92
C ARG A 43 0.29 -26.37 7.14
N ASP A 44 0.61 -25.46 8.05
CA ASP A 44 -0.05 -25.33 9.36
C ASP A 44 -0.64 -23.94 9.61
N ILE A 45 -0.96 -23.18 8.56
CA ILE A 45 -1.59 -21.87 8.73
C ILE A 45 -3.11 -22.00 8.80
N THR A 46 -3.69 -21.58 9.92
CA THR A 46 -5.14 -21.56 10.07
C THR A 46 -5.73 -20.28 9.49
N ASN A 47 -7.05 -20.25 9.30
CA ASN A 47 -7.75 -19.02 8.90
C ASN A 47 -7.61 -17.92 9.97
N GLU A 48 -7.53 -18.30 11.25
CA GLU A 48 -7.34 -17.37 12.36
C GLU A 48 -5.96 -16.71 12.31
N ASP A 49 -4.92 -17.48 11.95
CA ASP A 49 -3.58 -16.93 11.72
C ASP A 49 -3.58 -15.94 10.57
N ILE A 50 -4.25 -16.26 9.44
CA ILE A 50 -4.39 -15.34 8.30
C ILE A 50 -5.05 -14.02 8.72
N GLU A 51 -6.08 -14.07 9.56
CA GLU A 51 -6.75 -12.86 10.09
C GLU A 51 -5.88 -12.10 11.10
N ALA A 52 -5.11 -12.81 11.93
CA ALA A 52 -4.14 -12.18 12.82
C ALA A 52 -3.04 -11.47 12.03
N LEU A 53 -2.50 -12.12 11.00
CA LEU A 53 -1.55 -11.52 10.06
C LEU A 53 -2.16 -10.32 9.35
N ARG A 54 -3.43 -10.37 8.91
CA ARG A 54 -4.09 -9.22 8.28
C ARG A 54 -4.14 -8.01 9.21
N ARG A 55 -4.43 -8.23 10.49
CA ARG A 55 -4.41 -7.16 11.51
C ARG A 55 -3.01 -6.62 11.75
N VAL A 56 -2.00 -7.49 11.83
CA VAL A 56 -0.59 -7.09 11.99
C VAL A 56 -0.12 -6.22 10.83
N TYR A 57 -0.47 -6.59 9.59
CA TYR A 57 -0.15 -5.81 8.40
C TYR A 57 -1.11 -4.65 8.13
N GLY A 58 -2.08 -4.39 9.01
CA GLY A 58 -3.05 -3.30 8.88
C GLY A 58 -3.98 -3.43 7.67
N LEU A 59 -4.11 -4.62 7.09
CA LEU A 59 -4.94 -4.90 5.92
C LEU A 59 -6.43 -4.83 6.22
N ASP A 60 -6.80 -4.79 7.49
CA ASP A 60 -8.14 -4.59 8.04
C ASP A 60 -8.55 -3.10 8.15
N LYS A 61 -7.60 -2.16 8.07
CA LYS A 61 -7.89 -0.71 8.21
C LYS A 61 -8.67 -0.14 7.01
N ALA A 62 -9.22 1.07 7.13
CA ALA A 62 -9.79 1.77 5.97
C ALA A 62 -8.72 2.05 4.89
N MET A 63 -9.08 1.99 3.59
CA MET A 63 -8.13 2.19 2.48
C MET A 63 -7.25 3.45 2.60
N PRO A 64 -7.76 4.62 3.03
CA PRO A 64 -6.91 5.80 3.20
C PRO A 64 -5.82 5.62 4.26
N LEU A 65 -6.11 4.92 5.36
CA LEU A 65 -5.13 4.62 6.40
C LEU A 65 -4.07 3.66 5.88
N GLN A 66 -4.47 2.66 5.09
CA GLN A 66 -3.53 1.72 4.49
C GLN A 66 -2.63 2.37 3.45
N TYR A 67 -3.15 3.37 2.73
CA TYR A 67 -2.35 4.19 1.82
C TYR A 67 -1.30 5.01 2.58
N ILE A 68 -1.67 5.61 3.72
CA ILE A 68 -0.74 6.37 4.58
C ILE A 68 0.30 5.44 5.22
N ASP A 69 -0.10 4.25 5.69
CA ASP A 69 0.84 3.26 6.26
C ASP A 69 1.81 2.70 5.20
N TRP A 70 1.42 2.72 3.92
CA TRP A 70 2.23 2.25 2.79
C TRP A 70 3.21 3.30 2.25
N LEU A 71 2.84 4.58 2.33
CA LEU A 71 3.62 5.72 1.80
C LEU A 71 4.85 6.02 2.67
#